data_AF-A0A2A3MXN4-F1
#
_entry.id   AF-A0A2A3MXN4-F1
#
_cell.length_a   1.000
_cell.length_b   1.000
_cell.length_c   1.000
_cell.angle_alpha   90.00
_cell.angle_beta   90.00
_cell.angle_gamma   90.00
#
_symmetry.space_group_name_H-M   'P 1'
#
loop_
_entity.id
_entity.type
_entity.pdbx_description
1 polymer ?
#
loop_
_entity_poly.entity_id
_entity_poly.type
_entity_poly.pdbx_seq_one_letter_code
_entity_poly.pdbx_strand_id
1 'polypeptide(L)'
;MAGSSPKRARLTELDALRGIGALCVLIFHYSTRFHELFPQAAHVPFSFPGGNYRVLLFFTISGFSIFFTLDRIGSVGDFVVNRFARLYPAYLVAMLVTLSIEYLAHATQLLIGPGAILANFTMLQGFAFLPEVDGAYWTLTVEIAFYACMIGLWKFAGLKHLEPLLLLWLGVRWLYALWPDMPERIIMLVVLRYLPFFIIGMLSYRVWAGRRSWRQQAPYAALALASVATMETWDVTIVACVLLAAFAALIAGRLHILRIRPLIWLGGISYSFYLIHQHVGFVVMLELANTNLH
;
A
#
# COMPACT_ATOMS: atom_id res chain seq x y z
N MET A 1 -10.39 -2.43 -42.35
CA MET A 1 -11.18 -2.68 -41.12
C MET A 1 -10.26 -2.47 -39.93
N ALA A 2 -10.40 -1.33 -39.24
CA ALA A 2 -9.58 -1.00 -38.07
C ALA A 2 -10.04 -1.87 -36.90
N GLY A 3 -9.24 -2.86 -36.52
CA GLY A 3 -9.47 -3.66 -35.33
C GLY A 3 -9.47 -2.76 -34.10
N SER A 4 -10.64 -2.58 -33.50
CA SER A 4 -10.78 -1.97 -32.18
C SER A 4 -9.84 -2.70 -31.23
N SER A 5 -8.82 -2.01 -30.71
CA SER A 5 -8.01 -2.53 -29.61
C SER A 5 -8.98 -2.98 -28.50
N PRO A 6 -8.90 -4.22 -28.00
CA PRO A 6 -9.80 -4.66 -26.95
C PRO A 6 -9.62 -3.68 -25.80
N LYS A 7 -10.70 -2.97 -25.42
CA LYS A 7 -10.76 -2.18 -24.18
C LYS A 7 -10.30 -3.14 -23.08
N ARG A 8 -9.04 -3.04 -22.64
CA ARG A 8 -8.49 -3.91 -21.59
C ARG A 8 -9.45 -3.83 -20.41
N ALA A 9 -10.22 -4.89 -20.21
CA ALA A 9 -11.30 -4.92 -19.24
C ALA A 9 -10.73 -4.61 -17.86
N ARG A 10 -11.46 -3.81 -17.09
CA ARG A 10 -11.14 -3.55 -15.68
C ARG A 10 -11.01 -4.90 -14.97
N LEU A 11 -9.88 -5.13 -14.30
CA LEU A 11 -9.64 -6.37 -13.55
C LEU A 11 -10.46 -6.35 -12.26
N THR A 12 -11.69 -6.85 -12.33
CA THR A 12 -12.64 -6.86 -11.22
C THR A 12 -12.12 -7.61 -9.99
N GLU A 13 -11.34 -8.66 -10.20
CA GLU A 13 -10.72 -9.45 -9.16
C GLU A 13 -9.64 -8.67 -8.41
N LEU A 14 -8.97 -7.73 -9.08
CA LEU A 14 -8.01 -6.85 -8.43
C LEU A 14 -8.72 -5.91 -7.45
N ASP A 15 -9.92 -5.44 -7.80
CA ASP A 15 -10.76 -4.66 -6.88
C ASP A 15 -11.27 -5.55 -5.74
N ALA A 16 -11.69 -6.78 -6.00
CA ALA A 16 -12.07 -7.72 -4.93
C ALA A 16 -10.92 -7.99 -3.94
N LEU A 17 -9.68 -8.17 -4.44
CA LEU A 17 -8.49 -8.29 -3.60
C LEU A 17 -8.25 -7.03 -2.75
N ARG A 18 -8.45 -5.83 -3.30
CA ARG A 18 -8.42 -4.58 -2.50
C ARG A 18 -9.46 -4.59 -1.39
N GLY A 19 -10.69 -5.02 -1.69
CA GLY A 19 -11.76 -5.11 -0.70
C GLY A 19 -11.40 -6.06 0.44
N ILE A 20 -10.88 -7.25 0.13
CA ILE A 20 -10.39 -8.21 1.13
C ILE A 20 -9.25 -7.59 1.97
N GLY A 21 -8.30 -6.93 1.32
CA GLY A 21 -7.20 -6.24 1.98
C GLY A 21 -7.70 -5.18 2.97
N ALA A 22 -8.62 -4.34 2.54
CA ALA A 22 -9.20 -3.27 3.36
C ALA A 22 -9.92 -3.81 4.61
N LEU A 23 -10.70 -4.90 4.47
CA LEU A 23 -11.33 -5.55 5.62
C LEU A 23 -10.32 -6.11 6.60
N CYS A 24 -9.29 -6.79 6.10
CA CYS A 24 -8.29 -7.38 6.98
C CYS A 24 -7.51 -6.31 7.76
N VAL A 25 -7.17 -5.19 7.11
CA VAL A 25 -6.52 -4.05 7.78
C VAL A 25 -7.46 -3.43 8.82
N LEU A 26 -8.74 -3.26 8.50
CA LEU A 26 -9.74 -2.78 9.46
C LEU A 26 -9.80 -3.66 10.70
N ILE A 27 -9.96 -4.98 10.49
CA ILE A 27 -10.07 -5.95 11.58
C ILE A 27 -8.80 -5.92 12.43
N PHE A 28 -7.62 -5.84 11.83
CA PHE A 28 -6.36 -5.68 12.57
C PHE A 28 -6.37 -4.40 13.43
N HIS A 29 -6.75 -3.26 12.85
CA HIS A 29 -6.77 -2.03 13.62
C HIS A 29 -7.73 -2.10 14.79
N TYR A 30 -8.93 -2.68 14.62
CA TYR A 30 -9.95 -2.68 15.66
C TYR A 30 -9.80 -3.81 16.68
N SER A 31 -9.11 -4.91 16.34
CA SER A 31 -8.96 -6.07 17.25
C SER A 31 -7.55 -6.24 17.81
N THR A 32 -6.55 -5.55 17.28
CA THR A 32 -5.17 -5.65 17.73
C THR A 32 -4.61 -4.28 18.03
N ARG A 33 -4.57 -3.37 17.04
CA ARG A 33 -3.93 -2.07 17.22
C ARG A 33 -4.66 -1.18 18.24
N PHE A 34 -5.99 -1.25 18.29
CA PHE A 34 -6.79 -0.56 19.29
C PHE A 34 -6.46 -1.04 20.71
N HIS A 35 -6.32 -2.36 20.91
CA HIS A 35 -5.96 -2.94 22.21
C HIS A 35 -4.56 -2.47 22.68
N GLU A 36 -3.61 -2.35 21.73
CA GLU A 36 -2.25 -1.86 22.01
C GLU A 36 -2.23 -0.38 22.42
N LEU A 37 -3.01 0.47 21.74
CA LEU A 37 -3.04 1.92 21.98
C LEU A 37 -3.89 2.29 23.20
N PHE A 38 -4.99 1.59 23.43
CA PHE A 38 -5.98 1.91 24.47
C PHE A 38 -6.21 0.72 25.41
N PRO A 39 -5.18 0.19 26.10
CA PRO A 39 -5.28 -1.07 26.85
C PRO A 39 -6.38 -1.06 27.94
N GLN A 40 -6.77 0.12 28.44
CA GLN A 40 -7.79 0.28 29.48
C GLN A 40 -9.22 0.38 28.95
N ALA A 41 -9.42 0.51 27.63
CA ALA A 41 -10.76 0.56 27.04
C ALA A 41 -11.41 -0.84 26.97
N ALA A 42 -12.72 -0.89 26.77
CA ALA A 42 -13.40 -2.15 26.46
C ALA A 42 -12.99 -2.63 25.06
N HIS A 43 -12.76 -3.94 24.94
CA HIS A 43 -12.13 -4.57 23.77
C HIS A 43 -13.02 -5.62 23.12
N VAL A 44 -12.82 -5.86 21.83
CA VAL A 44 -13.42 -7.03 21.17
C VAL A 44 -12.73 -8.31 21.66
N PRO A 45 -13.44 -9.44 21.82
CA PRO A 45 -12.89 -10.63 22.49
C PRO A 45 -12.01 -11.49 21.56
N PHE A 46 -11.27 -10.88 20.64
CA PHE A 46 -10.33 -11.57 19.75
C PHE A 46 -9.24 -10.60 19.27
N SER A 47 -8.17 -11.14 18.67
CA SER A 47 -7.08 -10.36 18.06
C SER A 47 -6.71 -10.94 16.70
N PHE A 48 -6.39 -10.08 15.73
CA PHE A 48 -6.02 -10.45 14.37
C PHE A 48 -4.70 -9.80 13.91
N PRO A 49 -3.55 -10.14 14.53
CA PRO A 49 -2.27 -9.49 14.25
C PRO A 49 -1.82 -9.63 12.78
N GLY A 50 -2.14 -10.75 12.14
CA GLY A 50 -1.79 -11.01 10.74
C GLY A 50 -2.46 -10.08 9.73
N GLY A 51 -3.48 -9.30 10.13
CA GLY A 51 -4.10 -8.32 9.26
C GLY A 51 -3.20 -7.12 8.92
N ASN A 52 -2.16 -6.84 9.72
CA ASN A 52 -1.18 -5.78 9.43
C ASN A 52 -0.50 -6.01 8.06
N TYR A 53 -0.16 -7.26 7.73
CA TYR A 53 0.53 -7.61 6.48
C TYR A 53 -0.29 -7.38 5.22
N ARG A 54 -1.57 -7.00 5.35
CA ARG A 54 -2.44 -6.74 4.20
C ARG A 54 -2.16 -5.38 3.57
N VAL A 55 -1.42 -4.52 4.26
CA VAL A 55 -0.77 -3.35 3.63
C VAL A 55 0.16 -3.76 2.48
N LEU A 56 0.84 -4.91 2.60
CA LEU A 56 1.77 -5.42 1.59
C LEU A 56 1.06 -5.80 0.28
N LEU A 57 -0.21 -6.24 0.37
CA LEU A 57 -1.07 -6.43 -0.81
C LEU A 57 -1.28 -5.11 -1.56
N PHE A 58 -1.50 -3.99 -0.86
CA PHE A 58 -1.68 -2.70 -1.51
C PHE A 58 -0.40 -2.23 -2.23
N PHE A 59 0.78 -2.46 -1.65
CA PHE A 59 2.06 -2.20 -2.34
C PHE A 59 2.25 -3.09 -3.58
N THR A 60 1.90 -4.38 -3.51
CA THR A 60 1.91 -5.25 -4.69
C THR A 60 0.91 -4.80 -5.76
N ILE A 61 -0.29 -4.39 -5.36
CA ILE A 61 -1.29 -3.81 -6.28
C ILE A 61 -0.77 -2.50 -6.88
N SER A 62 -0.06 -1.68 -6.11
CA SER A 62 0.56 -0.45 -6.60
C SER A 62 1.59 -0.75 -7.68
N GLY A 63 2.54 -1.65 -7.40
CA GLY A 63 3.55 -2.11 -8.36
C GLY A 63 2.96 -2.75 -9.62
N PHE A 64 1.81 -3.39 -9.52
CA PHE A 64 1.07 -3.90 -10.69
C PHE A 64 0.35 -2.78 -11.45
N SER A 65 -0.34 -1.89 -10.74
CA SER A 65 -1.19 -0.85 -11.32
C SER A 65 -0.41 0.33 -11.91
N ILE A 66 0.84 0.54 -11.49
CA ILE A 66 1.69 1.62 -11.99
C ILE A 66 1.84 1.56 -13.52
N PHE A 67 2.02 0.36 -14.08
CA PHE A 67 2.22 0.19 -15.50
C PHE A 67 0.96 0.37 -16.33
N PHE A 68 -0.24 0.21 -15.77
CA PHE A 68 -1.46 0.62 -16.47
C PHE A 68 -1.48 2.12 -16.74
N THR A 69 -0.94 2.92 -15.82
CA THR A 69 -0.82 4.35 -16.00
C THR A 69 0.30 4.66 -16.98
N LEU A 70 1.50 4.11 -16.76
CA LEU A 70 2.68 4.38 -17.62
C LEU A 70 2.46 3.95 -19.08
N ASP A 71 1.68 2.90 -19.34
CA ASP A 71 1.33 2.48 -20.70
C ASP A 71 0.32 3.43 -21.41
N ARG A 72 -0.34 4.35 -20.68
CA ARG A 72 -1.42 5.21 -21.19
C ARG A 72 -1.06 6.70 -21.25
N ILE A 73 0.02 7.11 -20.62
CA ILE A 73 0.42 8.51 -20.53
C ILE A 73 1.68 8.78 -21.36
N GLY A 74 1.80 10.00 -21.87
CA GLY A 74 2.93 10.42 -22.71
C GLY A 74 4.04 11.14 -21.95
N SER A 75 3.74 11.76 -20.79
CA SER A 75 4.70 12.59 -20.06
C SER A 75 4.72 12.35 -18.54
N VAL A 76 5.82 12.75 -17.90
CA VAL A 76 5.95 12.74 -16.43
C VAL A 76 4.99 13.73 -15.77
N GLY A 77 4.68 14.85 -16.43
CA GLY A 77 3.66 15.79 -15.95
C GLY A 77 2.30 15.10 -15.82
N ASP A 78 1.88 14.38 -16.86
CA ASP A 78 0.63 13.63 -16.84
C ASP A 78 0.63 12.58 -15.72
N PHE A 79 1.76 11.90 -15.49
CA PHE A 79 1.89 10.94 -14.40
C PHE A 79 1.60 11.60 -13.05
N VAL A 80 2.30 12.70 -12.75
CA VAL A 80 2.20 13.41 -11.48
C VAL A 80 0.79 13.95 -11.28
N VAL A 81 0.20 14.60 -12.29
CA VAL A 81 -1.16 15.15 -12.21
C VAL A 81 -2.19 14.05 -11.97
N ASN A 82 -2.13 12.93 -12.69
CA ASN A 82 -3.06 11.82 -12.51
C ASN A 82 -2.97 11.20 -11.10
N ARG A 83 -1.76 11.10 -10.55
CA ARG A 83 -1.56 10.55 -9.19
C ARG A 83 -1.99 11.54 -8.12
N PHE A 84 -1.67 12.82 -8.29
CA PHE A 84 -2.09 13.89 -7.39
C PHE A 84 -3.62 14.01 -7.36
N ALA A 85 -4.27 14.13 -8.51
CA ALA A 85 -5.73 14.25 -8.61
C ALA A 85 -6.48 13.04 -8.03
N ARG A 86 -5.86 11.85 -8.08
CA ARG A 86 -6.42 10.62 -7.49
C ARG A 86 -6.26 10.57 -5.97
N LEU A 87 -5.13 11.02 -5.44
CA LEU A 87 -4.79 10.82 -4.03
C LEU A 87 -5.11 12.03 -3.16
N TYR A 88 -4.62 13.20 -3.55
CA TYR A 88 -4.56 14.37 -2.67
C TYR A 88 -5.92 14.94 -2.26
N PRO A 89 -6.92 15.09 -3.15
CA PRO A 89 -8.22 15.66 -2.75
C PRO A 89 -8.92 14.83 -1.67
N ALA A 90 -8.96 13.50 -1.83
CA ALA A 90 -9.59 12.64 -0.84
C ALA A 90 -8.77 12.53 0.46
N TYR A 91 -7.43 12.56 0.37
CA TYR A 91 -6.55 12.64 1.54
C TYR A 91 -6.82 13.91 2.35
N LEU A 92 -6.90 15.07 1.69
CA LEU A 92 -7.16 16.34 2.35
C LEU A 92 -8.50 16.34 3.08
N VAL A 93 -9.57 15.87 2.41
CA VAL A 93 -10.89 15.76 3.03
C VAL A 93 -10.87 14.78 4.20
N ALA A 94 -10.26 13.61 4.05
CA ALA A 94 -10.16 12.62 5.12
C ALA A 94 -9.38 13.16 6.32
N MET A 95 -8.25 13.83 6.10
CA MET A 95 -7.46 14.46 7.15
C MET A 95 -8.28 15.51 7.92
N LEU A 96 -9.04 16.36 7.23
CA LEU A 96 -9.90 17.35 7.88
C LEU A 96 -11.03 16.68 8.69
N VAL A 97 -11.62 15.60 8.18
CA VAL A 97 -12.62 14.80 8.89
C VAL A 97 -12.02 14.17 10.15
N THR A 98 -10.86 13.51 10.03
CA THR A 98 -10.15 12.89 11.16
C THR A 98 -9.84 13.92 12.25
N LEU A 99 -9.21 15.04 11.89
CA LEU A 99 -8.94 16.12 12.85
C LEU A 99 -10.22 16.63 13.51
N SER A 100 -11.26 16.89 12.72
CA SER A 100 -12.53 17.38 13.27
C SER A 100 -13.10 16.42 14.31
N ILE A 101 -13.10 15.13 14.03
CA ILE A 101 -13.61 14.09 14.94
C ILE A 101 -12.74 13.98 16.19
N GLU A 102 -11.42 13.96 16.06
CA GLU A 102 -10.49 13.89 17.19
C GLU A 102 -10.63 15.09 18.13
N TYR A 103 -10.75 16.31 17.57
CA TYR A 103 -10.94 17.52 18.37
C TYR A 103 -12.33 17.57 19.02
N LEU A 104 -13.40 17.20 18.32
CA LEU A 104 -14.76 17.21 18.87
C LEU A 104 -14.93 16.16 19.99
N ALA A 105 -14.32 14.99 19.84
CA ALA A 105 -14.35 13.92 20.84
C ALA A 105 -13.30 14.09 21.97
N HIS A 106 -12.50 15.16 21.94
CA HIS A 106 -11.43 15.39 22.91
C HIS A 106 -10.46 14.19 23.04
N ALA A 107 -10.18 13.51 21.93
CA ALA A 107 -9.33 12.32 21.89
C ALA A 107 -7.84 12.69 21.99
N THR A 108 -7.43 13.23 23.13
CA THR A 108 -6.10 13.84 23.35
C THR A 108 -4.92 12.91 23.05
N GLN A 109 -5.09 11.60 23.16
CA GLN A 109 -4.06 10.61 22.84
C GLN A 109 -3.78 10.47 21.32
N LEU A 110 -4.71 10.91 20.47
CA LEU A 110 -4.59 10.86 19.01
C LEU A 110 -4.14 12.20 18.41
N LEU A 111 -4.29 13.31 19.13
CA LEU A 111 -3.97 14.64 18.64
C LEU A 111 -2.46 14.84 18.47
N ILE A 112 -2.08 15.51 17.38
CA ILE A 112 -0.69 15.89 17.07
C ILE A 112 -0.52 17.42 17.06
N GLY A 113 0.73 17.89 17.19
CA GLY A 113 1.04 19.32 17.23
C GLY A 113 0.81 20.05 15.89
N PRO A 114 0.58 21.37 15.90
CA PRO A 114 0.23 22.15 14.70
C PRO A 114 1.31 22.11 13.60
N GLY A 115 2.60 22.04 13.97
CA GLY A 115 3.68 21.87 13.00
C GLY A 115 3.60 20.55 12.23
N ALA A 116 3.20 19.47 12.90
CA ALA A 116 2.99 18.17 12.27
C ALA A 116 1.72 18.17 11.40
N ILE A 117 0.64 18.83 11.84
CA ILE A 117 -0.56 19.03 11.02
C ILE A 117 -0.21 19.76 9.71
N LEU A 118 0.55 20.86 9.80
CA LEU A 118 1.02 21.60 8.62
C LEU A 118 1.86 20.75 7.68
N ALA A 119 2.74 19.88 8.22
CA ALA A 119 3.48 18.94 7.41
C ALA A 119 2.55 17.91 6.72
N ASN A 120 1.51 17.43 7.42
CA ASN A 120 0.54 16.49 6.84
C ASN A 120 -0.25 17.09 5.67
N PHE A 121 -0.50 18.41 5.63
CA PHE A 121 -1.09 19.07 4.45
C PHE A 121 -0.26 18.88 3.17
N THR A 122 1.04 18.60 3.29
CA THR A 122 1.91 18.33 2.12
C THR A 122 1.93 16.86 1.72
N MET A 123 1.41 15.96 2.57
CA MET A 123 1.55 14.50 2.43
C MET A 123 3.02 14.01 2.51
N LEU A 124 3.94 14.86 2.99
CA LEU A 124 5.38 14.58 3.11
C LEU A 124 5.87 14.49 4.57
N GLN A 125 4.95 14.43 5.54
CA GLN A 125 5.26 14.38 6.97
C GLN A 125 6.23 13.26 7.35
N GLY A 126 6.12 12.09 6.71
CA GLY A 126 7.02 10.97 7.00
C GLY A 126 8.47 11.28 6.63
N PHE A 127 8.71 12.02 5.54
CA PHE A 127 10.06 12.49 5.22
C PHE A 127 10.56 13.55 6.20
N ALA A 128 9.67 14.29 6.85
CA ALA A 128 10.05 15.22 7.90
C ALA A 128 10.25 14.54 9.27
N PHE A 129 9.99 13.22 9.37
CA PHE A 129 9.94 12.47 10.63
C PHE A 129 8.95 13.08 11.64
N LEU A 130 7.85 13.63 11.13
CA LEU A 130 6.76 14.19 11.92
C LEU A 130 5.60 13.19 11.96
N PRO A 131 4.86 13.13 13.07
CA PRO A 131 3.75 12.19 13.22
C PRO A 131 2.63 12.46 12.21
N GLU A 132 1.97 11.39 11.81
CA GLU A 132 0.81 11.44 10.94
C GLU A 132 -0.46 11.85 11.69
N VAL A 133 -1.37 12.55 11.00
CA VAL A 133 -2.72 12.84 11.54
C VAL A 133 -3.50 11.55 11.77
N ASP A 134 -3.43 10.63 10.81
CA ASP A 134 -3.98 9.28 10.97
C ASP A 134 -2.84 8.28 10.77
N GLY A 135 -2.74 7.30 11.67
CA GLY A 135 -1.68 6.30 11.64
C GLY A 135 -1.65 5.46 10.35
N ALA A 136 -2.67 5.49 9.49
CA ALA A 136 -2.63 4.81 8.20
C ALA A 136 -1.81 5.57 7.14
N TYR A 137 -1.52 6.85 7.35
CA TYR A 137 -0.91 7.75 6.35
C TYR A 137 0.57 7.48 6.07
N TRP A 138 1.29 6.72 6.91
CA TRP A 138 2.68 6.33 6.63
C TRP A 138 2.79 5.59 5.28
N THR A 139 1.74 4.85 4.90
CA THR A 139 1.67 4.12 3.62
C THR A 139 1.68 5.05 2.41
N LEU A 140 1.08 6.24 2.53
CA LEU A 140 1.08 7.25 1.46
C LEU A 140 2.47 7.82 1.25
N THR A 141 3.24 8.01 2.33
CA THR A 141 4.65 8.42 2.23
C THR A 141 5.45 7.40 1.41
N VAL A 142 5.26 6.10 1.69
CA VAL A 142 5.90 5.01 0.92
C VAL A 142 5.44 5.03 -0.55
N GLU A 143 4.15 5.25 -0.80
CA GLU A 143 3.59 5.31 -2.15
C GLU A 143 4.15 6.50 -2.96
N ILE A 144 4.30 7.68 -2.35
CA ILE A 144 4.93 8.86 -2.98
C ILE A 144 6.40 8.57 -3.30
N ALA A 145 7.14 7.97 -2.37
CA ALA A 145 8.54 7.57 -2.61
C ALA A 145 8.63 6.58 -3.79
N PHE A 146 7.75 5.60 -3.83
CA PHE A 146 7.67 4.65 -4.95
C PHE A 146 7.38 5.37 -6.28
N TYR A 147 6.45 6.33 -6.30
CA TYR A 147 6.17 7.13 -7.49
C TYR A 147 7.37 7.95 -7.95
N ALA A 148 8.12 8.54 -7.02
CA ALA A 148 9.36 9.24 -7.34
C ALA A 148 10.41 8.29 -7.96
N CYS A 149 10.57 7.08 -7.41
CA CYS A 149 11.42 6.05 -7.98
C CYS A 149 10.99 5.66 -9.40
N MET A 150 9.68 5.49 -9.63
CA MET A 150 9.15 5.12 -10.95
C MET A 150 9.33 6.24 -11.98
N ILE A 151 9.21 7.50 -11.58
CA ILE A 151 9.56 8.65 -12.44
C ILE A 151 11.04 8.61 -12.80
N GLY A 152 11.92 8.37 -11.83
CA GLY A 152 13.36 8.23 -12.06
C GLY A 152 13.68 7.10 -13.03
N LEU A 153 13.17 5.90 -12.78
CA LEU A 153 13.32 4.73 -13.66
C LEU A 153 12.85 5.03 -15.08
N TRP A 154 11.69 5.67 -15.22
CA TRP A 154 11.14 5.99 -16.53
C TRP A 154 11.97 7.02 -17.29
N LYS A 155 12.44 8.09 -16.62
CA LYS A 155 13.25 9.15 -17.24
C LYS A 155 14.66 8.70 -17.62
N PHE A 156 15.34 7.95 -16.74
CA PHE A 156 16.78 7.72 -16.87
C PHE A 156 17.15 6.37 -17.47
N ALA A 157 16.36 5.33 -17.25
CA ALA A 157 16.70 3.97 -17.69
C ALA A 157 15.68 3.39 -18.68
N GLY A 158 14.45 3.90 -18.67
CA GLY A 158 13.34 3.38 -19.47
C GLY A 158 12.83 2.03 -18.97
N LEU A 159 11.62 1.67 -19.43
CA LEU A 159 10.90 0.49 -18.90
C LEU A 159 11.14 -0.79 -19.71
N LYS A 160 11.99 -0.74 -20.75
CA LYS A 160 12.31 -1.90 -21.60
C LYS A 160 13.24 -2.89 -20.89
N HIS A 161 14.21 -2.39 -20.13
CA HIS A 161 15.22 -3.16 -19.39
C HIS A 161 14.95 -3.13 -17.88
N LEU A 162 13.66 -3.26 -17.51
CA LEU A 162 13.24 -3.15 -16.12
C LEU A 162 13.92 -4.21 -15.25
N GLU A 163 13.97 -5.47 -15.71
CA GLU A 163 14.35 -6.59 -14.85
C GLU A 163 15.79 -6.49 -14.31
N PRO A 164 16.82 -6.12 -15.10
CA PRO A 164 18.15 -5.79 -14.57
C PRO A 164 18.17 -4.66 -13.51
N LEU A 165 17.34 -3.63 -13.68
CA LEU A 165 17.26 -2.53 -12.70
C LEU A 165 16.62 -3.00 -11.39
N LEU A 166 15.68 -3.94 -11.46
CA LEU A 166 15.11 -4.57 -10.26
C LEU A 166 16.17 -5.39 -9.51
N LEU A 167 17.08 -6.06 -10.22
CA LEU A 167 18.22 -6.75 -9.58
C LEU A 167 19.13 -5.78 -8.85
N LEU A 168 19.47 -4.65 -9.50
CA LEU A 168 20.26 -3.62 -8.86
C LEU A 168 19.56 -3.07 -7.61
N TRP A 169 18.25 -2.82 -7.70
CA TRP A 169 17.46 -2.30 -6.59
C TRP A 169 17.36 -3.28 -5.41
N LEU A 170 17.19 -4.58 -5.70
CA LEU A 170 17.28 -5.65 -4.70
C LEU A 170 18.69 -5.76 -4.11
N GLY A 171 19.73 -5.55 -4.92
CA GLY A 171 21.12 -5.46 -4.45
C GLY A 171 21.32 -4.32 -3.45
N VAL A 172 20.75 -3.15 -3.71
CA VAL A 172 20.76 -2.01 -2.77
C VAL A 172 20.00 -2.35 -1.49
N ARG A 173 18.91 -3.12 -1.57
CA ARG A 173 18.20 -3.60 -0.37
C ARG A 173 19.08 -4.54 0.47
N TRP A 174 19.84 -5.46 -0.12
CA TRP A 174 20.79 -6.26 0.65
C TRP A 174 21.96 -5.45 1.19
N LEU A 175 22.43 -4.44 0.45
CA LEU A 175 23.43 -3.51 0.98
C LEU A 175 22.92 -2.78 2.23
N TYR A 176 21.65 -2.37 2.24
CA TYR A 176 21.00 -1.84 3.44
C TYR A 176 21.05 -2.83 4.61
N ALA A 177 20.83 -4.13 4.38
CA ALA A 177 20.94 -5.16 5.42
C ALA A 177 22.35 -5.25 6.03
N LEU A 178 23.37 -4.93 5.24
CA LEU A 178 24.78 -4.95 5.64
C LEU A 178 25.28 -3.59 6.14
N TRP A 179 24.47 -2.53 6.05
CA TRP A 179 24.82 -1.17 6.44
C TRP A 179 23.79 -0.61 7.44
N PRO A 180 23.95 -0.90 8.74
CA PRO A 180 23.00 -0.50 9.78
C PRO A 180 22.76 1.03 9.84
N ASP A 181 23.79 1.83 9.57
CA ASP A 181 23.74 3.30 9.63
C ASP A 181 23.29 3.96 8.31
N MET A 182 22.69 3.20 7.39
CA MET A 182 22.16 3.80 6.16
C MET A 182 21.12 4.88 6.51
N PRO A 183 21.24 6.11 5.98
CA PRO A 183 20.31 7.19 6.31
C PRO A 183 18.85 6.81 6.03
N GLU A 184 17.97 6.96 7.04
CA GLU A 184 16.55 6.57 6.94
C GLU A 184 15.84 7.25 5.76
N ARG A 185 16.19 8.51 5.46
CA ARG A 185 15.66 9.22 4.30
C ARG A 185 15.94 8.49 2.99
N ILE A 186 17.11 7.88 2.84
CA ILE A 186 17.46 7.08 1.67
C ILE A 186 16.59 5.83 1.64
N ILE A 187 16.54 5.08 2.74
CA ILE A 187 15.72 3.86 2.88
C ILE A 187 14.26 4.12 2.48
N MET A 188 13.69 5.24 2.96
CA MET A 188 12.34 5.68 2.63
C MET A 188 12.21 6.09 1.16
N LEU A 189 13.08 6.97 0.65
CA LEU A 189 13.01 7.51 -0.72
C LEU A 189 13.13 6.42 -1.78
N VAL A 190 13.97 5.40 -1.55
CA VAL A 190 14.13 4.25 -2.45
C VAL A 190 13.31 3.03 -2.02
N VAL A 191 12.36 3.22 -1.10
CA VAL A 191 11.37 2.24 -0.61
C VAL A 191 11.94 0.88 -0.23
N LEU A 192 13.18 0.82 0.29
CA LEU A 192 13.90 -0.45 0.46
C LEU A 192 13.16 -1.45 1.33
N ARG A 193 12.49 -0.99 2.41
CA ARG A 193 11.73 -1.84 3.34
C ARG A 193 10.63 -2.64 2.64
N TYR A 194 9.91 -2.02 1.71
CA TYR A 194 8.73 -2.61 1.06
C TYR A 194 8.95 -2.99 -0.42
N LEU A 195 10.16 -2.75 -0.92
CA LEU A 195 10.56 -2.95 -2.32
C LEU A 195 10.13 -4.32 -2.91
N PRO A 196 10.32 -5.47 -2.23
CA PRO A 196 9.99 -6.76 -2.82
C PRO A 196 8.51 -6.89 -3.20
N PHE A 197 7.61 -6.27 -2.43
CA PHE A 197 6.18 -6.30 -2.67
C PHE A 197 5.78 -5.51 -3.91
N PHE A 198 6.38 -4.32 -4.12
CA PHE A 198 6.22 -3.58 -5.37
C PHE A 198 6.76 -4.39 -6.55
N ILE A 199 7.95 -4.99 -6.41
CA ILE A 199 8.57 -5.83 -7.46
C ILE A 199 7.66 -7.00 -7.86
N ILE A 200 7.07 -7.73 -6.90
CA ILE A 200 6.13 -8.82 -7.21
C ILE A 200 5.00 -8.33 -8.11
N GLY A 201 4.44 -7.15 -7.82
CA GLY A 201 3.40 -6.52 -8.63
C GLY A 201 3.89 -6.15 -10.03
N MET A 202 5.08 -5.55 -10.12
CA MET A 202 5.70 -5.13 -11.37
C MET A 202 5.98 -6.32 -12.31
N LEU A 203 6.55 -7.40 -11.78
CA LEU A 203 6.82 -8.64 -12.53
C LEU A 203 5.49 -9.27 -13.01
N SER A 204 4.49 -9.32 -12.13
CA SER A 204 3.16 -9.85 -12.45
C SER A 204 2.51 -9.06 -13.59
N TYR A 205 2.65 -7.73 -13.62
CA TYR A 205 2.13 -6.91 -14.72
C TYR A 205 2.78 -7.28 -16.06
N ARG A 206 4.10 -7.51 -16.09
CA ARG A 206 4.82 -7.87 -17.31
C ARG A 206 4.30 -9.18 -17.91
N VAL A 207 3.95 -10.14 -17.05
CA VAL A 207 3.31 -11.40 -17.47
C VAL A 207 1.88 -11.15 -17.96
N TRP A 208 1.08 -10.42 -17.18
CA TRP A 208 -0.30 -10.09 -17.53
C TRP A 208 -0.42 -9.35 -18.87
N ALA A 209 0.51 -8.42 -19.13
CA ALA A 209 0.56 -7.64 -20.36
C ALA A 209 1.08 -8.44 -21.58
N GLY A 210 1.42 -9.73 -21.41
CA GLY A 210 1.95 -10.59 -22.48
C GLY A 210 3.38 -10.26 -22.90
N ARG A 211 4.10 -9.43 -22.12
CA ARG A 211 5.47 -8.98 -22.47
C ARG A 211 6.53 -9.98 -22.03
N ARG A 212 6.23 -10.81 -21.04
CA ARG A 212 7.13 -11.82 -20.44
C ARG A 212 6.34 -13.06 -20.05
N SER A 213 7.01 -14.20 -19.88
CA SER A 213 6.43 -15.41 -19.28
C SER A 213 6.83 -15.56 -17.81
N TRP A 214 6.08 -16.37 -17.05
CA TRP A 214 6.45 -16.71 -15.67
C TRP A 214 7.84 -17.34 -15.55
N ARG A 215 8.27 -18.14 -16.55
CA ARG A 215 9.62 -18.71 -16.59
C ARG A 215 10.70 -17.63 -16.66
N GLN A 216 10.47 -16.57 -17.44
CA GLN A 216 11.40 -15.44 -17.57
C GLN A 216 11.42 -14.57 -16.31
N GLN A 217 10.30 -14.49 -15.58
CA GLN A 217 10.20 -13.68 -14.36
C GLN A 217 10.62 -14.45 -13.10
N ALA A 218 10.66 -15.78 -13.15
CA ALA A 218 10.95 -16.64 -11.99
C ALA A 218 12.26 -16.30 -11.27
N PRO A 219 13.40 -16.01 -11.94
CA PRO A 219 14.63 -15.62 -11.23
C PRO A 219 14.47 -14.34 -10.41
N TYR A 220 13.80 -13.33 -10.96
CA TYR A 220 13.57 -12.05 -10.29
C TYR A 220 12.56 -12.19 -9.14
N ALA A 221 11.51 -13.01 -9.34
CA ALA A 221 10.55 -13.32 -8.29
C ALA A 221 11.21 -14.10 -7.15
N ALA A 222 12.08 -15.07 -7.47
CA ALA A 222 12.84 -15.82 -6.47
C ALA A 222 13.78 -14.92 -5.68
N LEU A 223 14.46 -13.96 -6.32
CA LEU A 223 15.31 -12.99 -5.63
C LEU A 223 14.50 -12.03 -4.76
N ALA A 224 13.32 -11.58 -5.21
CA ALA A 224 12.42 -10.78 -4.37
C ALA A 224 12.00 -11.58 -3.13
N LEU A 225 11.59 -12.84 -3.27
CA LEU A 225 11.24 -13.71 -2.15
C LEU A 225 12.45 -13.99 -1.23
N ALA A 226 13.63 -14.24 -1.80
CA ALA A 226 14.86 -14.42 -1.03
C ALA A 226 15.18 -13.18 -0.21
N SER A 227 15.05 -11.98 -0.78
CA SER A 227 15.28 -10.73 -0.05
C SER A 227 14.31 -10.51 1.12
N VAL A 228 13.09 -11.06 1.04
CA VAL A 228 12.15 -11.08 2.17
C VAL A 228 12.60 -12.13 3.18
N ALA A 229 12.85 -13.37 2.74
CA ALA A 229 13.23 -14.49 3.60
C ALA A 229 14.52 -14.25 4.39
N THR A 230 15.47 -13.47 3.85
CA THR A 230 16.74 -13.17 4.52
C THR A 230 16.69 -11.97 5.46
N MET A 231 15.66 -11.13 5.38
CA MET A 231 15.62 -9.82 6.07
C MET A 231 14.38 -9.61 6.92
N GLU A 232 13.32 -10.37 6.68
CA GLU A 232 12.04 -10.25 7.36
C GLU A 232 11.71 -11.57 8.08
N THR A 233 10.65 -11.54 8.89
CA THR A 233 10.17 -12.72 9.60
C THR A 233 9.52 -13.75 8.68
N TRP A 234 9.39 -14.98 9.16
CA TRP A 234 8.84 -16.11 8.39
C TRP A 234 7.39 -15.88 7.93
N ASP A 235 6.57 -15.21 8.74
CA ASP A 235 5.20 -14.84 8.40
C ASP A 235 5.12 -13.81 7.27
N VAL A 236 6.01 -12.81 7.25
CA VAL A 236 6.12 -11.86 6.12
C VAL A 236 6.56 -12.60 4.84
N THR A 237 7.45 -13.58 4.96
CA THR A 237 7.88 -14.44 3.84
C THR A 237 6.71 -15.27 3.30
N ILE A 238 5.91 -15.88 4.17
CA ILE A 238 4.68 -16.59 3.78
C ILE A 238 3.73 -15.63 3.04
N VAL A 239 3.55 -14.41 3.53
CA VAL A 239 2.72 -13.40 2.86
C VAL A 239 3.26 -13.08 1.48
N ALA A 240 4.56 -12.87 1.30
CA ALA A 240 5.16 -12.63 -0.01
C ALA A 240 4.89 -13.78 -0.99
N CYS A 241 5.04 -15.03 -0.54
CA CYS A 241 4.70 -16.23 -1.33
C CYS A 241 3.21 -16.27 -1.71
N VAL A 242 2.32 -15.99 -0.75
CA VAL A 242 0.86 -15.94 -0.97
C VAL A 242 0.51 -14.84 -1.97
N LEU A 243 1.13 -13.66 -1.89
CA LEU A 243 0.90 -12.57 -2.83
C LEU A 243 1.35 -12.93 -4.24
N LEU A 244 2.54 -13.53 -4.41
CA LEU A 244 3.00 -14.00 -5.72
C LEU A 244 2.05 -15.06 -6.29
N ALA A 245 1.64 -16.04 -5.48
CA ALA A 245 0.69 -17.07 -5.88
C ALA A 245 -0.69 -16.50 -6.24
N ALA A 246 -1.19 -15.53 -5.46
CA ALA A 246 -2.45 -14.86 -5.71
C ALA A 246 -2.42 -14.08 -7.03
N PHE A 247 -1.34 -13.36 -7.34
CA PHE A 247 -1.19 -12.67 -8.62
C PHE A 247 -1.01 -13.65 -9.80
N ALA A 248 -0.32 -14.77 -9.60
CA ALA A 248 -0.27 -15.84 -10.60
C ALA A 248 -1.66 -16.45 -10.88
N ALA A 249 -2.44 -16.70 -9.84
CA ALA A 249 -3.82 -17.17 -9.95
C ALA A 249 -4.75 -16.14 -10.60
N LEU A 250 -4.59 -14.85 -10.26
CA LEU A 250 -5.29 -13.73 -10.88
C LEU A 250 -5.07 -13.73 -12.39
N ILE A 251 -3.80 -13.80 -12.83
CA ILE A 251 -3.41 -13.76 -14.24
C ILE A 251 -3.90 -15.01 -14.98
N ALA A 252 -3.92 -16.17 -14.31
CA ALA A 252 -4.46 -17.41 -14.85
C ALA A 252 -6.01 -17.47 -14.86
N GLY A 253 -6.71 -16.42 -14.42
CA GLY A 253 -8.19 -16.41 -14.37
C GLY A 253 -8.80 -17.30 -13.28
N ARG A 254 -7.99 -17.77 -12.32
CA ARG A 254 -8.44 -18.69 -11.26
C ARG A 254 -9.13 -18.01 -10.09
N LEU A 255 -9.15 -16.69 -10.04
CA LEU A 255 -9.80 -15.90 -8.99
C LEU A 255 -11.22 -15.43 -9.35
N HIS A 256 -11.86 -16.02 -10.37
CA HIS A 256 -13.20 -15.64 -10.80
C HIS A 256 -14.26 -15.75 -9.68
N ILE A 257 -14.06 -16.65 -8.72
CA ILE A 257 -14.93 -16.80 -7.53
C ILE A 257 -14.94 -15.55 -6.64
N LEU A 258 -13.89 -14.71 -6.70
CA LEU A 258 -13.79 -13.48 -5.91
C LEU A 258 -14.60 -12.33 -6.53
N ARG A 259 -15.21 -12.51 -7.70
CA ARG A 259 -16.03 -11.48 -8.38
C ARG A 259 -17.39 -11.28 -7.70
N ILE A 260 -17.40 -11.20 -6.38
CA ILE A 260 -18.60 -10.97 -5.57
C ILE A 260 -18.81 -9.46 -5.45
N ARG A 261 -20.03 -9.00 -5.71
CA ARG A 261 -20.38 -7.57 -5.77
C ARG A 261 -19.95 -6.77 -4.53
N PRO A 262 -20.14 -7.24 -3.28
CA PRO A 262 -19.73 -6.49 -2.10
C PRO A 262 -18.21 -6.29 -2.02
N LEU A 263 -17.41 -7.30 -2.37
CA LEU A 263 -15.95 -7.19 -2.38
C LEU A 263 -15.46 -6.22 -3.45
N ILE A 264 -16.06 -6.25 -4.63
CA ILE A 264 -15.74 -5.31 -5.72
C ILE A 264 -16.10 -3.87 -5.32
N TRP A 265 -17.28 -3.69 -4.72
CA TRP A 265 -17.73 -2.38 -4.24
C TRP A 265 -16.78 -1.84 -3.17
N LEU A 266 -16.44 -2.67 -2.17
CA LEU A 266 -15.50 -2.30 -1.13
C LEU A 266 -14.12 -1.97 -1.70
N GLY A 267 -13.66 -2.74 -2.68
CA GLY A 267 -12.44 -2.44 -3.43
C GLY A 267 -12.49 -1.12 -4.20
N GLY A 268 -13.66 -0.68 -4.64
CA GLY A 268 -13.87 0.59 -5.31
C GLY A 268 -13.74 1.80 -4.36
N ILE A 269 -14.18 1.65 -3.11
CA ILE A 269 -14.09 2.70 -2.08
C ILE A 269 -12.88 2.54 -1.15
N SER A 270 -12.06 1.50 -1.38
CA SER A 270 -11.02 1.08 -0.42
C SER A 270 -10.06 2.20 -0.07
N TYR A 271 -9.77 3.13 -1.00
CA TYR A 271 -8.90 4.26 -0.75
C TYR A 271 -9.48 5.23 0.28
N SER A 272 -10.69 5.75 0.04
CA SER A 272 -11.36 6.66 0.98
C SER A 272 -11.62 6.00 2.33
N PHE A 273 -12.02 4.73 2.31
CA PHE A 273 -12.18 3.93 3.53
C PHE A 273 -10.87 3.84 4.32
N TYR A 274 -9.78 3.51 3.65
CA TYR A 274 -8.46 3.39 4.27
C TYR A 274 -7.97 4.71 4.90
N LEU A 275 -8.33 5.86 4.34
CA LEU A 275 -7.90 7.15 4.87
C LEU A 275 -8.55 7.54 6.20
N ILE A 276 -9.74 7.02 6.50
CA ILE A 276 -10.48 7.41 7.71
C ILE A 276 -10.58 6.28 8.74
N HIS A 277 -10.37 5.02 8.33
CA HIS A 277 -10.78 3.88 9.16
C HIS A 277 -10.12 3.82 10.53
N GLN A 278 -8.87 4.27 10.68
CA GLN A 278 -8.09 4.00 11.87
C GLN A 278 -8.46 4.95 13.00
N HIS A 279 -8.13 6.24 12.93
CA HIS A 279 -8.34 7.15 14.05
C HIS A 279 -9.83 7.46 14.27
N VAL A 280 -10.60 7.69 13.19
CA VAL A 280 -12.06 7.85 13.32
C VAL A 280 -12.68 6.61 13.94
N GLY A 281 -12.23 5.42 13.53
CA GLY A 281 -12.64 4.17 14.12
C GLY A 281 -12.33 4.07 15.61
N PHE A 282 -11.11 4.45 16.00
CA PHE A 282 -10.67 4.44 17.39
C PHE A 282 -11.48 5.39 18.25
N VAL A 283 -11.77 6.61 17.76
CA VAL A 283 -12.64 7.55 18.46
C VAL A 283 -14.03 6.95 18.68
N VAL A 284 -14.65 6.38 17.64
CA VAL A 284 -15.96 5.72 17.77
C VAL A 284 -15.91 4.58 18.79
N MET A 285 -14.87 3.76 18.77
CA MET A 285 -14.71 2.66 19.73
C MET A 285 -14.51 3.15 21.17
N LEU A 286 -13.77 4.23 21.38
CA LEU A 286 -13.60 4.84 22.71
C LEU A 286 -14.94 5.35 23.27
N GLU A 287 -15.73 6.05 22.46
CA GLU A 287 -17.05 6.54 22.87
C GLU A 287 -18.01 5.39 23.22
N LEU A 288 -18.01 4.32 22.42
CA LEU A 288 -18.79 3.11 22.71
C LEU A 288 -18.30 2.41 23.99
N ALA A 289 -16.99 2.32 24.20
CA ALA A 289 -16.42 1.73 25.41
C ALA A 289 -16.82 2.52 26.67
N ASN A 290 -16.79 3.85 26.61
CA ASN A 290 -17.20 4.72 27.71
C ASN A 290 -18.70 4.61 28.01
N THR A 291 -19.54 4.48 26.99
CA THR A 291 -20.99 4.34 27.17
C THR A 291 -21.37 3.03 27.85
N ASN A 292 -20.66 1.93 27.58
CA ASN A 292 -20.92 0.62 28.20
C ASN A 292 -20.42 0.51 29.66
N LEU A 293 -19.72 1.52 30.18
CA LEU A 293 -19.28 1.59 31.57
C LEU A 293 -20.30 2.30 32.49
N HIS A 294 -21.37 2.87 31.92
CA HIS A 294 -22.49 3.51 32.62
C HIS A 294 -23.76 2.66 32.53
#